data_AF-A0A7S1PVL2-F1
#
_entry.id   AF-A0A7S1PVL2-F1
#
_cell.length_a   1.000
_cell.length_b   1.000
_cell.length_c   1.000
_cell.angle_alpha   90.00
_cell.angle_beta   90.00
_cell.angle_gamma   90.00
#
_symmetry.space_group_name_H-M   'P 1'
#
loop_
_entity.id
_entity.type
_entity.pdbx_description
1 polymer ?
#
loop_
_entity_poly.entity_id
_entity_poly.type
_entity_poly.pdbx_seq_one_letter_code
_entity_poly.pdbx_strand_id
1 'polypeptide(L)'
;RLEEAYAQAPDLLVYCVPPPGQAEEEGERDRYAACLLGIPCLAAVLESDDESKAAREQRRLLANTKRALADGDRISLRSQELWLAAGVPDGAGAAAEEALEEESAEVPCEQTFDVQVTCQRSELKRFAAKEGAVTVRLKLGATVANFREVLDHALPPGARVLAKRGSRGLVQLSDCEPVPAEVTVTEFKGRRAFMVLFSTNHARLILSMQRDFLRKPKIQSKLDEMEGKPGFTTLLLQLLVSEVYPGILHRLNLPDDHLGGAPIIMEGLAMHRRFEPPLCLRLEPEHFELAERWLAVESLMRNQDQVAFAGMKLNAMHQHWLSEQGGGAGRGAEGGAVAEAGDGGDEE
;
A
#
# COMPACT_ATOMS: atom_id res chain seq x y z
N ARG A 1 11.43 -8.10 43.58
CA ARG A 1 11.39 -6.87 42.76
C ARG A 1 11.10 -7.16 41.29
N LEU A 2 11.96 -7.84 40.52
CA LEU A 2 11.65 -8.27 39.14
C LEU A 2 10.45 -9.24 39.09
N GLU A 3 10.45 -10.26 39.95
CA GLU A 3 9.33 -11.20 40.07
C GLU A 3 8.03 -10.55 40.58
N GLU A 4 8.13 -9.49 41.39
CA GLU A 4 6.95 -8.74 41.90
C GLU A 4 6.36 -7.81 40.83
N ALA A 5 7.18 -7.27 39.92
CA ALA A 5 6.72 -6.48 38.79
C ALA A 5 6.06 -7.37 37.71
N TYR A 6 6.62 -8.56 37.48
CA TYR A 6 6.04 -9.57 36.57
C TYR A 6 4.64 -10.02 37.01
N ALA A 7 4.39 -10.08 38.32
CA ALA A 7 3.09 -10.42 38.88
C ALA A 7 2.03 -9.31 38.71
N GLN A 8 2.43 -8.06 38.42
CA GLN A 8 1.51 -6.91 38.31
C GLN A 8 1.16 -6.55 36.87
N ALA A 9 1.92 -7.01 35.87
CA ALA A 9 1.66 -6.74 34.45
C ALA A 9 2.24 -7.89 33.59
N PRO A 10 1.50 -9.00 33.43
CA PRO A 10 1.98 -10.22 32.76
C PRO A 10 2.25 -10.04 31.25
N ASP A 11 1.77 -8.95 30.65
CA ASP A 11 1.83 -8.67 29.20
C ASP A 11 3.07 -7.86 28.78
N LEU A 12 4.00 -7.60 29.71
CA LEU A 12 5.25 -6.90 29.41
C LEU A 12 6.27 -7.84 28.78
N LEU A 13 6.53 -7.66 27.49
CA LEU A 13 7.68 -8.24 26.82
C LEU A 13 8.95 -7.48 27.24
N VAL A 14 9.78 -8.15 28.05
CA VAL A 14 11.07 -7.63 28.49
C VAL A 14 12.14 -8.10 27.52
N TYR A 15 12.70 -7.16 26.76
CA TYR A 15 13.86 -7.45 25.93
C TYR A 15 15.13 -6.98 26.64
N CYS A 16 16.05 -7.91 26.85
CA CYS A 16 17.34 -7.62 27.47
C CYS A 16 18.32 -7.15 26.39
N VAL A 17 18.71 -5.88 26.44
CA VAL A 17 19.87 -5.40 25.69
C VAL A 17 21.11 -5.71 26.52
N PRO A 18 22.16 -6.34 25.96
CA PRO A 18 23.38 -6.65 26.71
C PRO A 18 23.93 -5.41 27.42
N PRO A 19 24.37 -5.51 28.69
CA PRO A 19 24.95 -4.37 29.39
C PRO A 19 26.26 -3.91 28.71
N PRO A 20 26.68 -2.65 28.93
CA PRO A 20 27.93 -2.14 28.37
C PRO A 20 29.13 -3.05 28.70
N GLY A 21 29.88 -3.47 27.68
CA GLY A 21 31.06 -4.33 27.82
C GLY A 21 30.79 -5.84 27.80
N GLN A 22 29.53 -6.28 27.61
CA GLN A 22 29.20 -7.70 27.39
C GLN A 22 28.89 -8.07 25.94
N ALA A 23 28.69 -7.09 25.06
CA ALA A 23 28.70 -7.34 23.62
C ALA A 23 30.14 -7.64 23.19
N GLU A 24 30.34 -8.67 22.38
CA GLU A 24 31.68 -9.08 21.95
C GLU A 24 32.26 -8.07 20.96
N GLU A 25 31.39 -7.40 20.19
CA GLU A 25 31.76 -6.38 19.21
C GLU A 25 31.30 -4.96 19.60
N GLU A 26 32.15 -3.97 19.31
CA GLU A 26 31.81 -2.56 19.46
C GLU A 26 30.70 -2.18 18.47
N GLY A 27 29.52 -1.81 18.99
CA GLY A 27 28.33 -1.46 18.19
C GLY A 27 27.26 -2.56 18.08
N GLU A 28 27.56 -3.81 18.41
CA GLU A 28 26.60 -4.92 18.38
C GLU A 28 25.39 -4.68 19.31
N ARG A 29 25.65 -4.07 20.47
CA ARG A 29 24.60 -3.65 21.40
C ARG A 29 23.60 -2.68 20.77
N ASP A 30 24.09 -1.72 19.98
CA ASP A 30 23.25 -0.72 19.32
C ASP A 30 22.45 -1.35 18.16
N ARG A 31 23.04 -2.33 17.45
CA ARG A 31 22.30 -3.17 16.48
C ARG A 31 21.14 -3.90 17.15
N TYR A 32 21.41 -4.52 18.30
CA TYR A 32 20.42 -5.29 19.05
C TYR A 32 19.26 -4.40 19.49
N ALA A 33 19.56 -3.23 20.05
CA ALA A 33 18.56 -2.25 20.44
C ALA A 33 17.74 -1.73 19.24
N ALA A 34 18.39 -1.44 18.11
CA ALA A 34 17.70 -0.96 16.90
C ALA A 34 16.78 -2.03 16.29
N CYS A 35 17.18 -3.29 16.30
CA CYS A 35 16.35 -4.41 15.86
C CYS A 35 15.14 -4.62 16.77
N LEU A 36 15.35 -4.57 18.09
CA LEU A 36 14.27 -4.68 19.08
C LEU A 36 13.24 -3.55 18.97
N LEU A 37 13.68 -2.35 18.57
CA LEU A 37 12.82 -1.19 18.36
C LEU A 37 12.17 -1.15 16.95
N GLY A 38 12.39 -2.17 16.11
CA GLY A 38 11.81 -2.24 14.77
C GLY A 38 12.41 -1.24 13.76
N ILE A 39 13.62 -0.74 14.03
CA ILE A 39 14.32 0.27 13.21
C ILE A 39 15.70 -0.23 12.74
N PRO A 40 15.79 -1.42 12.11
CA PRO A 40 17.06 -2.06 11.77
C PRO A 40 17.90 -1.24 10.77
N CYS A 41 17.27 -0.35 9.99
CA CYS A 41 17.98 0.54 9.08
C CYS A 41 18.91 1.53 9.78
N LEU A 42 18.68 1.85 11.07
CA LEU A 42 19.56 2.70 11.85
C LEU A 42 20.83 1.98 12.34
N ALA A 43 20.78 0.65 12.50
CA ALA A 43 21.94 -0.15 12.85
C ALA A 43 23.02 -0.08 11.77
N ALA A 44 22.61 -0.30 10.52
CA ALA A 44 23.49 -0.24 9.34
C ALA A 44 24.17 1.14 9.16
N VAL A 45 23.55 2.22 9.64
CA VAL A 45 24.09 3.59 9.58
C VAL A 45 25.16 3.84 10.65
N LEU A 46 25.08 3.16 11.80
CA LEU A 46 26.07 3.28 12.88
C LEU A 46 27.39 2.59 12.56
N GLU A 47 27.35 1.57 11.71
CA GLU A 47 28.52 0.77 11.31
C GLU A 47 29.21 1.28 10.05
N SER A 48 28.56 2.19 9.34
CA SER A 48 29.09 2.74 8.11
C SER A 48 30.06 3.87 8.42
N ASP A 49 31.32 3.71 8.00
CA ASP A 49 32.33 4.78 7.94
C ASP A 49 32.05 5.79 6.81
N ASP A 50 30.89 5.71 6.15
CA ASP A 50 30.52 6.63 5.09
C ASP A 50 30.41 8.07 5.63
N GLU A 51 31.19 8.97 5.04
CA GLU A 51 31.16 10.41 5.32
C GLU A 51 30.22 11.18 4.39
N SER A 52 29.43 10.49 3.58
CA SER A 52 28.47 11.11 2.67
C SER A 52 27.56 12.11 3.39
N LYS A 53 27.08 13.10 2.63
CA LYS A 53 26.14 14.11 3.14
C LYS A 53 24.89 13.48 3.75
N ALA A 54 24.40 12.37 3.16
CA ALA A 54 23.27 11.60 3.66
C ALA A 54 23.59 10.94 5.02
N ALA A 55 24.75 10.29 5.16
CA ALA A 55 25.20 9.73 6.43
C ALA A 55 25.36 10.82 7.52
N ARG A 56 25.90 11.99 7.17
CA ARG A 56 26.00 13.15 8.09
C ARG A 56 24.62 13.68 8.50
N GLU A 57 23.68 13.76 7.57
CA GLU A 57 22.31 14.23 7.84
C GLU A 57 21.51 13.22 8.68
N GLN A 58 21.66 11.92 8.42
CA GLN A 58 21.09 10.85 9.24
C GLN A 58 21.72 10.81 10.64
N ARG A 59 23.05 10.90 10.78
CA ARG A 59 23.72 11.03 12.09
C ARG A 59 23.25 12.28 12.84
N ARG A 60 23.01 13.39 12.14
CA ARG A 60 22.44 14.62 12.70
C ARG A 60 20.99 14.42 13.16
N LEU A 61 20.16 13.72 12.40
CA LEU A 61 18.79 13.38 12.79
C LEU A 61 18.78 12.47 14.02
N LEU A 62 19.64 11.45 14.07
CA LEU A 62 19.85 10.60 15.25
C LEU A 62 20.28 11.42 16.48
N ALA A 63 21.24 12.33 16.31
CA ALA A 63 21.70 13.22 17.38
C ALA A 63 20.61 14.20 17.85
N ASN A 64 19.80 14.72 16.94
CA ASN A 64 18.67 15.59 17.25
C ASN A 64 17.55 14.83 17.97
N THR A 65 17.28 13.59 17.56
CA THR A 65 16.30 12.71 18.21
C THR A 65 16.76 12.35 19.62
N LYS A 66 18.07 12.09 19.81
CA LYS A 66 18.69 11.91 21.14
C LYS A 66 18.58 13.17 22.02
N ARG A 67 18.62 14.38 21.44
CA ARG A 67 18.46 15.66 22.17
C ARG A 67 17.01 16.01 22.48
N ALA A 68 16.06 15.63 21.62
CA ALA A 68 14.64 15.94 21.77
C ALA A 68 13.98 15.21 22.94
N LEU A 69 14.60 14.15 23.45
CA LEU A 69 14.21 13.48 24.68
C LEU A 69 14.76 14.25 25.89
N ALA A 70 13.87 14.60 26.83
CA ALA A 70 14.26 15.20 28.12
C ALA A 70 15.21 14.26 28.87
N ASP A 71 16.16 14.79 29.65
CA ASP A 71 17.18 13.97 30.32
C ASP A 71 16.61 12.83 31.19
N GLY A 72 15.38 13.00 31.70
CA GLY A 72 14.65 11.97 32.45
C GLY A 72 13.90 10.93 31.61
N ASP A 73 13.59 11.25 30.35
CA ASP A 73 12.94 10.35 29.38
C ASP A 73 13.96 9.64 28.48
N ARG A 74 15.23 10.04 28.58
CA ARG A 74 16.35 9.29 27.99
C ARG A 74 16.48 7.99 28.77
N ILE A 75 16.26 6.87 28.10
CA ILE A 75 16.71 5.57 28.60
C ILE A 75 18.19 5.72 28.92
N SER A 76 18.56 5.73 30.21
CA SER A 76 19.96 5.93 30.58
C SER A 76 20.76 4.76 29.98
N LEU A 77 21.96 5.01 29.46
CA LEU A 77 22.81 3.95 28.88
C LEU A 77 23.23 2.87 29.92
N ARG A 78 22.86 3.05 31.19
CA ARG A 78 23.00 2.09 32.31
C ARG A 78 21.75 1.24 32.55
N SER A 79 20.69 1.43 31.78
CA SER A 79 19.47 0.63 31.89
C SER A 79 19.77 -0.77 31.37
N GLN A 80 19.64 -1.77 32.24
CA GLN A 80 19.85 -3.18 31.91
C GLN A 80 18.63 -3.80 31.21
N GLU A 81 17.48 -3.13 31.28
CA GLU A 81 16.19 -3.62 30.84
C GLU A 81 15.44 -2.51 30.10
N LEU A 82 14.85 -2.86 28.96
CA LEU A 82 14.00 -1.99 28.16
C LEU A 82 12.58 -2.55 28.20
N TRP A 83 11.61 -1.71 28.57
CA TRP A 83 10.21 -2.10 28.72
C TRP A 83 9.41 -1.48 27.59
N LEU A 84 8.80 -2.32 26.75
CA LEU A 84 7.81 -1.88 25.76
C LEU A 84 6.44 -2.31 26.29
N ALA A 85 5.52 -1.36 26.42
CA ALA A 85 4.13 -1.68 26.71
C ALA A 85 3.50 -2.31 25.45
N ALA A 86 3.50 -3.64 25.39
CA ALA A 86 2.67 -4.36 24.45
C ALA A 86 1.26 -4.44 25.06
N GLY A 87 0.31 -3.73 24.47
CA GLY A 87 -1.10 -3.97 24.76
C GLY A 87 -1.60 -5.08 23.86
N VAL A 88 -1.59 -6.32 24.34
CA VAL A 88 -2.63 -7.37 24.12
C VAL A 88 -2.45 -8.42 25.22
N PRO A 89 -3.51 -8.80 25.96
CA PRO A 89 -3.45 -9.84 26.97
C PRO A 89 -3.57 -11.24 26.38
N ASP A 90 -2.60 -12.11 26.69
CA ASP A 90 -2.63 -13.53 26.31
C ASP A 90 -3.28 -14.35 27.44
N GLY A 91 -4.56 -14.73 27.27
CA GLY A 91 -5.23 -15.52 28.30
C GLY A 91 -6.72 -15.81 28.16
N ALA A 92 -7.22 -16.16 26.97
CA ALA A 92 -8.55 -16.75 26.82
C ALA A 92 -8.45 -18.10 26.07
N GLY A 93 -8.43 -19.18 26.85
CA GLY A 93 -8.35 -20.54 26.32
C GLY A 93 -9.59 -20.93 25.51
N ALA A 94 -9.35 -21.59 24.38
CA ALA A 94 -10.21 -22.54 23.64
C ALA A 94 -11.66 -22.15 23.27
N ALA A 95 -12.18 -21.00 23.70
CA ALA A 95 -13.41 -20.36 23.23
C ALA A 95 -13.14 -19.07 22.43
N ALA A 96 -11.85 -18.79 22.16
CA ALA A 96 -11.35 -17.55 21.56
C ALA A 96 -11.11 -17.64 20.04
N GLU A 97 -11.85 -18.48 19.31
CA GLU A 97 -11.89 -18.39 17.83
C GLU A 97 -12.86 -17.30 17.33
N GLU A 98 -13.70 -16.72 18.22
CA GLU A 98 -14.67 -15.67 17.88
C GLU A 98 -14.30 -14.25 18.39
N ALA A 99 -13.23 -14.08 19.17
CA ALA A 99 -12.90 -12.79 19.81
C ALA A 99 -11.66 -12.08 19.23
N LEU A 100 -11.16 -12.51 18.07
CA LEU A 100 -10.06 -11.84 17.35
C LEU A 100 -10.58 -10.66 16.51
N GLU A 101 -11.49 -9.87 17.09
CA GLU A 101 -11.79 -8.50 16.69
C GLU A 101 -10.83 -7.55 17.42
N GLU A 102 -9.54 -7.90 17.46
CA GLU A 102 -8.49 -7.03 17.95
C GLU A 102 -8.46 -5.76 17.11
N GLU A 103 -8.93 -4.68 17.73
CA GLU A 103 -8.51 -3.28 17.61
C GLU A 103 -7.73 -2.94 16.33
N SER A 104 -8.32 -3.26 15.18
CA SER A 104 -7.83 -2.82 13.89
C SER A 104 -8.02 -1.32 13.90
N ALA A 105 -6.95 -0.59 14.25
CA ALA A 105 -6.84 0.86 14.20
C ALA A 105 -7.73 1.37 13.07
N GLU A 106 -8.78 2.11 13.41
CA GLU A 106 -9.83 2.49 12.47
C GLU A 106 -9.18 3.16 11.26
N VAL A 107 -9.03 2.39 10.17
CA VAL A 107 -8.47 2.93 8.95
C VAL A 107 -9.43 4.04 8.52
N PRO A 108 -8.96 5.30 8.39
CA PRO A 108 -9.85 6.41 8.06
C PRO A 108 -10.65 6.05 6.80
N CYS A 109 -11.97 5.99 6.95
CA CYS A 109 -12.82 5.58 5.85
C CYS A 109 -12.81 6.71 4.82
N GLU A 110 -12.19 6.48 3.67
CA GLU A 110 -12.17 7.46 2.59
C GLU A 110 -13.60 7.68 2.10
N GLN A 111 -14.03 8.94 2.07
CA GLN A 111 -15.36 9.28 1.59
C GLN A 111 -15.44 8.99 0.09
N THR A 112 -16.38 8.13 -0.28
CA THR A 112 -16.65 7.73 -1.66
C THR A 112 -18.09 8.03 -2.03
N PHE A 113 -18.36 8.11 -3.33
CA PHE A 113 -19.71 8.23 -3.87
C PHE A 113 -19.85 7.37 -5.12
N ASP A 114 -21.07 6.92 -5.38
CA ASP A 114 -21.40 6.07 -6.51
C ASP A 114 -21.93 6.91 -7.67
N VAL A 115 -21.33 6.73 -8.84
CA VAL A 115 -21.72 7.37 -10.10
C VAL A 115 -22.53 6.38 -10.93
N GLN A 116 -23.74 6.77 -11.30
CA GLN A 116 -24.57 6.02 -12.23
C GLN A 116 -24.20 6.36 -13.67
N VAL A 117 -23.76 5.35 -14.42
CA VAL A 117 -23.25 5.49 -15.79
C VAL A 117 -24.23 4.86 -16.76
N THR A 118 -24.81 5.68 -17.62
CA THR A 118 -25.61 5.24 -18.77
C THR A 118 -24.77 5.30 -20.05
N CYS A 119 -25.16 4.58 -21.10
CA CYS A 119 -24.41 4.54 -22.36
C CYS A 119 -25.32 4.82 -23.56
N GLN A 120 -24.90 5.73 -24.46
CA GLN A 120 -25.66 6.03 -25.70
C GLN A 120 -25.54 4.91 -26.75
N ARG A 121 -24.35 4.30 -26.86
CA ARG A 121 -24.08 3.18 -27.77
C ARG A 121 -23.47 2.03 -26.97
N SER A 122 -24.31 1.10 -26.54
CA SER A 122 -23.82 -0.17 -26.01
C SER A 122 -23.76 -1.20 -27.13
N GLU A 123 -22.56 -1.65 -27.50
CA GLU A 123 -22.38 -2.80 -28.41
C GLU A 123 -22.75 -4.13 -27.74
N LEU A 124 -22.82 -4.13 -26.41
CA LEU A 124 -23.06 -5.32 -25.61
C LEU A 124 -24.55 -5.48 -25.33
N LYS A 125 -25.15 -6.55 -25.88
CA LYS A 125 -26.52 -7.02 -25.52
C LYS A 125 -26.74 -7.13 -24.00
N ARG A 126 -25.66 -7.34 -23.22
CA ARG A 126 -25.68 -7.46 -21.76
C ARG A 126 -25.88 -6.12 -21.03
N PHE A 127 -25.47 -5.00 -21.62
CA PHE A 127 -25.70 -3.69 -21.01
C PHE A 127 -27.21 -3.39 -20.91
N ALA A 128 -27.98 -3.89 -21.88
CA ALA A 128 -29.43 -3.75 -21.93
C ALA A 128 -30.21 -4.76 -21.07
N ALA A 129 -29.55 -5.77 -20.47
CA ALA A 129 -30.26 -6.97 -20.02
C ALA A 129 -30.83 -6.91 -18.59
N LYS A 130 -30.44 -5.94 -17.74
CA LYS A 130 -31.07 -5.79 -16.41
C LYS A 130 -31.35 -4.36 -15.96
N GLU A 131 -30.46 -3.38 -16.17
CA GLU A 131 -30.68 -2.01 -15.64
C GLU A 131 -30.23 -0.87 -16.56
N GLY A 132 -29.54 -1.15 -17.69
CA GLY A 132 -29.10 -0.10 -18.62
C GLY A 132 -28.09 0.89 -18.03
N ALA A 133 -27.57 0.59 -16.84
CA ALA A 133 -26.65 1.42 -16.09
C ALA A 133 -25.53 0.58 -15.47
N VAL A 134 -24.38 1.23 -15.25
CA VAL A 134 -23.23 0.70 -14.52
C VAL A 134 -22.94 1.65 -13.37
N THR A 135 -22.66 1.10 -12.19
CA THR A 135 -22.24 1.88 -11.03
C THR A 135 -20.72 1.97 -10.99
N VAL A 136 -20.18 3.17 -10.85
CA VAL A 136 -18.74 3.41 -10.68
C VAL A 136 -18.51 4.13 -9.36
N ARG A 137 -17.75 3.52 -8.45
CA ARG A 137 -17.42 4.13 -7.16
C ARG A 137 -16.16 4.97 -7.27
N LEU A 138 -16.27 6.25 -6.92
CA LEU A 138 -15.19 7.23 -6.94
C LEU A 138 -14.95 7.84 -5.56
N LYS A 139 -13.76 8.43 -5.36
CA LYS A 139 -13.48 9.30 -4.21
C LYS A 139 -14.26 10.61 -4.33
N LEU A 140 -14.66 11.19 -3.20
CA LEU A 140 -15.30 12.51 -3.20
C LEU A 140 -14.40 13.56 -3.87
N GLY A 141 -14.96 14.34 -4.78
CA GLY A 141 -14.22 15.35 -5.55
C GLY A 141 -13.43 14.82 -6.75
N ALA A 142 -13.56 13.53 -7.09
CA ALA A 142 -12.95 12.95 -8.28
C ALA A 142 -13.35 13.69 -9.57
N THR A 143 -12.37 13.84 -10.46
CA THR A 143 -12.56 14.45 -11.78
C THR A 143 -12.87 13.41 -12.85
N VAL A 144 -13.26 13.87 -14.03
CA VAL A 144 -13.51 12.99 -15.18
C VAL A 144 -12.27 12.17 -15.55
N ALA A 145 -11.05 12.70 -15.35
CA ALA A 145 -9.83 11.93 -15.50
C ALA A 145 -9.80 10.70 -14.57
N ASN A 146 -10.13 10.87 -13.28
CA ASN A 146 -10.18 9.75 -12.33
C ASN A 146 -11.28 8.75 -12.69
N PHE A 147 -12.42 9.23 -13.18
CA PHE A 147 -13.49 8.34 -13.67
C PHE A 147 -13.04 7.50 -14.86
N ARG A 148 -12.32 8.12 -15.81
CA ARG A 148 -11.71 7.40 -16.95
C ARG A 148 -10.71 6.36 -16.48
N GLU A 149 -9.89 6.68 -15.49
CA GLU A 149 -8.90 5.78 -14.90
C GLU A 149 -9.55 4.54 -14.28
N VAL A 150 -10.66 4.71 -13.54
CA VAL A 150 -11.41 3.58 -12.97
C VAL A 150 -12.01 2.67 -14.04
N LEU A 151 -12.51 3.26 -15.13
CA LEU A 151 -13.09 2.49 -16.23
C LEU A 151 -12.02 1.84 -17.13
N ASP A 152 -10.88 2.51 -17.31
CA ASP A 152 -9.76 2.09 -18.15
C ASP A 152 -10.24 1.49 -19.48
N HIS A 153 -9.98 0.21 -19.74
CA HIS A 153 -10.33 -0.46 -20.99
C HIS A 153 -11.86 -0.55 -21.23
N ALA A 154 -12.68 -0.37 -20.21
CA ALA A 154 -14.13 -0.32 -20.35
C ALA A 154 -14.60 0.97 -21.04
N LEU A 155 -13.79 2.04 -21.02
CA LEU A 155 -14.09 3.31 -21.66
C LEU A 155 -13.04 3.63 -22.72
N PRO A 156 -13.32 3.37 -24.01
CA PRO A 156 -12.39 3.65 -25.10
C PRO A 156 -11.89 5.11 -25.09
N PRO A 157 -10.65 5.39 -25.54
CA PRO A 157 -10.08 6.75 -25.50
C PRO A 157 -10.93 7.82 -26.20
N GLY A 158 -11.65 7.44 -27.27
CA GLY A 158 -12.53 8.34 -28.00
C GLY A 158 -13.91 8.56 -27.35
N ALA A 159 -14.25 7.82 -26.30
CA ALA A 159 -15.54 7.94 -25.64
C ALA A 159 -15.63 9.25 -24.85
N ARG A 160 -16.77 9.93 -24.97
CA ARG A 160 -17.06 11.20 -24.28
C ARG A 160 -17.88 10.92 -23.04
N VAL A 161 -17.57 11.64 -21.96
CA VAL A 161 -18.35 11.65 -20.73
C VAL A 161 -19.27 12.87 -20.77
N LEU A 162 -20.58 12.63 -20.72
CA LEU A 162 -21.61 13.65 -20.83
C LEU A 162 -22.37 13.74 -19.52
N ALA A 163 -22.83 14.94 -19.17
CA ALA A 163 -23.72 15.17 -18.03
C ALA A 163 -24.86 16.10 -18.42
N LYS A 164 -26.01 15.93 -17.78
CA LYS A 164 -27.18 16.78 -18.00
C LYS A 164 -26.98 18.13 -17.32
N ARG A 165 -27.02 19.22 -18.10
CA ARG A 165 -26.91 20.60 -17.60
C ARG A 165 -28.15 21.41 -17.92
N GLY A 166 -29.11 21.43 -17.00
CA GLY A 166 -30.30 22.29 -17.07
C GLY A 166 -30.92 22.36 -18.47
N SER A 167 -31.04 23.56 -19.02
CA SER A 167 -31.60 23.82 -20.35
C SER A 167 -30.72 23.43 -21.54
N ARG A 168 -29.43 23.12 -21.33
CA ARG A 168 -28.49 22.77 -22.42
C ARG A 168 -28.52 21.29 -22.80
N GLY A 169 -29.26 20.46 -22.07
CA GLY A 169 -29.31 19.02 -22.30
C GLY A 169 -28.02 18.32 -21.88
N LEU A 170 -27.59 17.30 -22.63
CA LEU A 170 -26.34 16.57 -22.38
C LEU A 170 -25.14 17.36 -22.91
N VAL A 171 -24.22 17.70 -22.02
CA VAL A 171 -23.00 18.46 -22.34
C VAL A 171 -21.78 17.61 -22.00
N GLN A 172 -20.78 17.61 -22.88
CA GLN A 172 -19.51 16.93 -22.63
C GLN A 172 -18.75 17.61 -21.49
N LEU A 173 -18.26 16.80 -20.55
CA LEU A 173 -17.37 17.22 -19.48
C LEU A 173 -15.91 17.10 -19.93
N SER A 174 -15.08 18.03 -19.50
CA SER A 174 -13.61 17.98 -19.62
C SER A 174 -12.99 17.15 -18.50
N ASP A 175 -11.77 16.67 -18.71
CA ASP A 175 -11.08 15.76 -17.78
C ASP A 175 -10.79 16.38 -16.40
N CYS A 176 -10.75 17.72 -16.31
CA CYS A 176 -10.53 18.45 -15.06
C CYS A 176 -11.83 18.74 -14.29
N GLU A 177 -13.00 18.52 -14.90
CA GLU A 177 -14.28 18.80 -14.24
C GLU A 177 -14.63 17.73 -13.22
N PRO A 178 -15.30 18.10 -12.10
CA PRO A 178 -15.79 17.12 -11.13
C PRO A 178 -16.88 16.25 -11.77
N VAL A 179 -16.87 14.96 -11.42
CA VAL A 179 -17.83 13.99 -11.94
C VAL A 179 -19.14 14.11 -11.14
N PRO A 180 -20.28 14.36 -11.79
CA PRO A 180 -21.57 14.34 -11.10
C PRO A 180 -22.01 12.91 -10.77
N ALA A 181 -23.03 12.76 -9.91
CA ALA A 181 -23.58 11.45 -9.53
C ALA A 181 -24.19 10.65 -10.70
N GLU A 182 -24.55 11.32 -11.81
CA GLU A 182 -25.08 10.67 -13.00
C GLU A 182 -24.36 11.16 -14.25
N VAL A 183 -23.85 10.23 -15.06
CA VAL A 183 -23.21 10.52 -16.34
C VAL A 183 -23.72 9.61 -17.44
N THR A 184 -23.60 10.08 -18.67
CA THR A 184 -23.84 9.30 -19.88
C THR A 184 -22.54 9.23 -20.67
N VAL A 185 -22.05 8.04 -20.98
CA VAL A 185 -20.91 7.84 -21.88
C VAL A 185 -21.39 7.55 -23.31
N THR A 186 -20.62 7.98 -24.30
CA THR A 186 -20.98 7.72 -25.70
C THR A 186 -20.79 6.27 -26.11
N GLU A 187 -19.82 5.59 -25.51
CA GLU A 187 -19.45 4.20 -25.80
C GLU A 187 -18.97 3.53 -24.51
N PHE A 188 -19.28 2.24 -24.34
CA PHE A 188 -18.86 1.46 -23.18
C PHE A 188 -18.63 0.00 -23.57
N LYS A 189 -17.45 -0.53 -23.23
CA LYS A 189 -17.01 -1.91 -23.51
C LYS A 189 -16.92 -2.79 -22.26
N GLY A 190 -17.17 -2.22 -21.09
CA GLY A 190 -17.18 -2.97 -19.84
C GLY A 190 -18.32 -4.01 -19.80
N ARG A 191 -18.08 -5.12 -19.10
CA ARG A 191 -19.05 -6.21 -18.94
C ARG A 191 -19.68 -6.26 -17.55
N ARG A 192 -19.24 -5.39 -16.64
CA ARG A 192 -19.54 -5.43 -15.22
C ARG A 192 -20.53 -4.35 -14.85
N ALA A 193 -21.37 -4.65 -13.87
CA ALA A 193 -22.36 -3.72 -13.34
C ALA A 193 -21.77 -2.76 -12.30
N PHE A 194 -20.66 -3.13 -11.66
CA PHE A 194 -19.97 -2.33 -10.66
C PHE A 194 -18.47 -2.26 -10.97
N MET A 195 -17.90 -1.06 -10.89
CA MET A 195 -16.46 -0.82 -11.09
C MET A 195 -15.92 0.13 -10.02
N VAL A 196 -14.71 -0.13 -9.55
CA VAL A 196 -14.03 0.68 -8.54
C VAL A 196 -12.53 0.53 -8.74
N LEU A 197 -11.75 1.55 -8.41
CA LEU A 197 -10.31 1.44 -8.18
C LEU A 197 -10.06 1.79 -6.72
N PHE A 198 -9.47 0.88 -5.96
CA PHE A 198 -9.27 1.12 -4.53
C PHE A 198 -8.24 2.22 -4.29
N SER A 199 -8.37 2.94 -3.18
CA SER A 199 -7.29 3.79 -2.73
C SER A 199 -6.13 2.95 -2.17
N THR A 200 -4.98 3.57 -1.93
CA THR A 200 -3.87 2.93 -1.21
C THR A 200 -4.30 2.42 0.16
N ASN A 201 -5.15 3.17 0.88
CA ASN A 201 -5.65 2.75 2.19
C ASN A 201 -6.61 1.56 2.09
N HIS A 202 -7.54 1.57 1.13
CA HIS A 202 -8.40 0.42 0.87
C HIS A 202 -7.59 -0.81 0.45
N ALA A 203 -6.59 -0.65 -0.42
CA ALA A 203 -5.72 -1.75 -0.82
C ALA A 203 -4.90 -2.30 0.37
N ARG A 204 -4.37 -1.42 1.24
CA ARG A 204 -3.68 -1.82 2.48
C ARG A 204 -4.60 -2.62 3.40
N LEU A 205 -5.84 -2.17 3.59
CA LEU A 205 -6.84 -2.87 4.40
C LEU A 205 -7.14 -4.25 3.81
N ILE A 206 -7.44 -4.32 2.52
CA ILE A 206 -7.74 -5.57 1.80
C ILE A 206 -6.60 -6.58 1.95
N LEU A 207 -5.37 -6.16 1.64
CA LEU A 207 -4.19 -7.03 1.75
C LEU A 207 -3.93 -7.47 3.19
N SER A 208 -4.22 -6.62 4.18
CA SER A 208 -4.10 -6.98 5.59
C SER A 208 -5.12 -8.06 5.97
N MET A 209 -6.40 -7.87 5.62
CA MET A 209 -7.45 -8.87 5.86
C MET A 209 -7.11 -10.23 5.20
N GLN A 210 -6.62 -10.21 3.98
CA GLN A 210 -6.15 -11.42 3.29
C GLN A 210 -4.98 -12.07 4.03
N ARG A 211 -3.94 -11.30 4.36
CA ARG A 211 -2.74 -11.78 5.07
C ARG A 211 -3.12 -12.42 6.40
N ASP A 212 -3.96 -11.75 7.18
CA ASP A 212 -4.31 -12.18 8.53
C ASP A 212 -5.15 -13.47 8.49
N PHE A 213 -6.03 -13.61 7.49
CA PHE A 213 -6.71 -14.89 7.21
C PHE A 213 -5.72 -15.99 6.82
N LEU A 214 -4.81 -15.72 5.89
CA LEU A 214 -3.88 -16.70 5.35
C LEU A 214 -2.81 -17.15 6.36
N ARG A 215 -2.50 -16.34 7.37
CA ARG A 215 -1.57 -16.71 8.45
C ARG A 215 -2.11 -17.77 9.39
N LYS A 216 -3.42 -18.02 9.41
CA LYS A 216 -4.04 -19.02 10.29
C LYS A 216 -3.50 -20.42 9.96
N PRO A 217 -2.98 -21.20 10.93
CA PRO A 217 -2.39 -22.52 10.67
C PRO A 217 -3.33 -23.49 9.95
N LYS A 218 -4.62 -23.47 10.32
CA LYS A 218 -5.67 -24.27 9.67
C LYS A 218 -5.82 -23.93 8.19
N ILE A 219 -5.68 -22.67 7.81
CA ILE A 219 -5.76 -22.22 6.42
C ILE A 219 -4.51 -22.61 5.66
N GLN A 220 -3.32 -22.49 6.27
CA GLN A 220 -2.08 -23.01 5.67
C GLN A 220 -2.14 -24.51 5.41
N SER A 221 -2.68 -25.30 6.34
CA SER A 221 -2.91 -26.73 6.13
C SER A 221 -3.88 -27.01 4.97
N LYS A 222 -4.94 -26.22 4.79
CA LYS A 222 -5.81 -26.33 3.60
C LYS A 222 -5.03 -26.03 2.32
N LEU A 223 -4.15 -25.03 2.34
CA LEU A 223 -3.30 -24.70 1.20
C LEU A 223 -2.27 -25.80 0.90
N ASP A 224 -1.69 -26.45 1.91
CA ASP A 224 -0.84 -27.64 1.74
C ASP A 224 -1.58 -28.75 0.99
N GLU A 225 -2.84 -29.01 1.34
CA GLU A 225 -3.65 -30.03 0.68
C GLU A 225 -4.07 -29.63 -0.74
N MET A 226 -4.20 -28.34 -1.02
CA MET A 226 -4.55 -27.83 -2.34
C MET A 226 -3.34 -27.81 -3.27
N GLU A 227 -2.14 -27.57 -2.72
CA GLU A 227 -0.89 -27.52 -3.46
C GLU A 227 -0.62 -28.88 -4.12
N GLY A 228 -0.27 -28.83 -5.42
CA GLY A 228 -0.09 -30.04 -6.25
C GLY A 228 -1.37 -30.60 -6.88
N LYS A 229 -2.57 -30.11 -6.51
CA LYS A 229 -3.80 -30.46 -7.25
C LYS A 229 -3.91 -29.67 -8.56
N PRO A 230 -4.41 -30.28 -9.65
CA PRO A 230 -4.70 -29.53 -10.87
C PRO A 230 -5.76 -28.47 -10.59
N GLY A 231 -5.52 -27.25 -11.09
CA GLY A 231 -6.43 -26.13 -10.86
C GLY A 231 -6.27 -25.43 -9.51
N PHE A 232 -5.08 -25.50 -8.88
CA PHE A 232 -4.76 -24.80 -7.62
C PHE A 232 -5.28 -23.36 -7.57
N THR A 233 -5.04 -22.55 -8.61
CA THR A 233 -5.52 -21.15 -8.67
C THR A 233 -7.04 -21.03 -8.58
N THR A 234 -7.78 -21.97 -9.17
CA THR A 234 -9.24 -21.99 -9.10
C THR A 234 -9.72 -22.35 -7.71
N LEU A 235 -9.10 -23.35 -7.08
CA LEU A 235 -9.39 -23.74 -5.70
C LEU A 235 -9.07 -22.59 -4.72
N LEU A 236 -7.93 -21.93 -4.90
CA LEU A 236 -7.53 -20.78 -4.11
C LEU A 236 -8.54 -19.64 -4.23
N LEU A 237 -8.98 -19.33 -5.46
CA LEU A 237 -10.03 -18.33 -5.67
C LEU A 237 -11.33 -18.71 -4.97
N GLN A 238 -11.75 -19.98 -5.04
CA GLN A 238 -12.94 -20.46 -4.32
C GLN A 238 -12.82 -20.30 -2.81
N LEU A 239 -11.64 -20.57 -2.24
CA LEU A 239 -11.35 -20.35 -0.82
C LEU A 239 -11.48 -18.86 -0.45
N LEU A 240 -10.88 -17.97 -1.23
CA LEU A 240 -10.96 -16.52 -0.99
C LEU A 240 -12.40 -16.00 -1.11
N VAL A 241 -13.13 -16.44 -2.14
CA VAL A 241 -14.53 -16.06 -2.38
C VAL A 241 -15.45 -16.50 -1.24
N SER A 242 -15.22 -17.68 -0.67
CA SER A 242 -16.08 -18.20 0.40
C SER A 242 -15.73 -17.64 1.77
N GLU A 243 -14.45 -17.40 2.07
CA GLU A 243 -14.00 -17.13 3.44
C GLU A 243 -13.52 -15.68 3.67
N VAL A 244 -13.01 -15.00 2.64
CA VAL A 244 -12.32 -13.71 2.81
C VAL A 244 -13.06 -12.56 2.17
N TYR A 245 -13.48 -12.70 0.91
CA TYR A 245 -14.11 -11.64 0.15
C TYR A 245 -15.42 -11.13 0.77
N PRO A 246 -16.31 -11.96 1.34
CA PRO A 246 -17.53 -11.46 1.96
C PRO A 246 -17.25 -10.44 3.08
N GLY A 247 -16.24 -10.71 3.91
CA GLY A 247 -15.81 -9.79 4.97
C GLY A 247 -15.28 -8.46 4.41
N ILE A 248 -14.48 -8.52 3.33
CA ILE A 248 -13.96 -7.33 2.65
C ILE A 248 -15.09 -6.50 2.03
N LEU A 249 -16.01 -7.15 1.30
CA LEU A 249 -17.13 -6.48 0.65
C LEU A 249 -18.00 -5.77 1.67
N HIS A 250 -18.32 -6.46 2.79
CA HIS A 250 -19.07 -5.87 3.88
C HIS A 250 -18.34 -4.67 4.50
N ARG A 251 -17.05 -4.83 4.82
CA ARG A 251 -16.24 -3.77 5.44
C ARG A 251 -16.12 -2.52 4.57
N LEU A 252 -16.08 -2.68 3.26
CA LEU A 252 -15.97 -1.58 2.28
C LEU A 252 -17.31 -1.15 1.68
N ASN A 253 -18.44 -1.67 2.20
CA ASN A 253 -19.79 -1.43 1.69
C ASN A 253 -19.90 -1.63 0.17
N LEU A 254 -19.28 -2.68 -0.35
CA LEU A 254 -19.28 -3.04 -1.78
C LEU A 254 -20.46 -3.99 -2.06
N PRO A 255 -21.03 -3.94 -3.27
CA PRO A 255 -22.08 -4.88 -3.63
C PRO A 255 -21.52 -6.30 -3.73
N ASP A 256 -22.34 -7.26 -3.29
CA ASP A 256 -22.09 -8.66 -3.60
C ASP A 256 -22.58 -8.98 -5.01
N ASP A 257 -21.90 -9.89 -5.69
CA ASP A 257 -22.30 -10.39 -7.01
C ASP A 257 -22.39 -11.92 -7.00
N HIS A 258 -22.96 -12.48 -8.06
CA HIS A 258 -23.06 -13.95 -8.23
C HIS A 258 -21.70 -14.68 -8.25
N LEU A 259 -20.57 -13.96 -8.24
CA LEU A 259 -19.21 -14.47 -8.19
C LEU A 259 -18.54 -14.19 -6.82
N GLY A 260 -19.31 -13.76 -5.82
CA GLY A 260 -18.86 -13.42 -4.46
C GLY A 260 -17.90 -12.24 -4.43
N GLY A 261 -18.05 -11.29 -5.35
CA GLY A 261 -17.28 -10.05 -5.45
C GLY A 261 -15.81 -10.23 -5.84
N ALA A 262 -15.37 -11.45 -6.15
CA ALA A 262 -14.03 -11.73 -6.67
C ALA A 262 -13.60 -10.78 -7.80
N PRO A 263 -14.45 -10.54 -8.83
CA PRO A 263 -14.11 -9.61 -9.89
C PRO A 263 -13.84 -8.21 -9.33
N ILE A 264 -14.69 -7.71 -8.43
CA ILE A 264 -14.60 -6.37 -7.84
C ILE A 264 -13.29 -6.22 -7.07
N ILE A 265 -12.93 -7.22 -6.25
CA ILE A 265 -11.69 -7.17 -5.47
C ILE A 265 -10.46 -7.20 -6.37
N MET A 266 -10.39 -8.12 -7.33
CA MET A 266 -9.22 -8.27 -8.20
C MET A 266 -9.00 -7.05 -9.11
N GLU A 267 -10.06 -6.53 -9.74
CA GLU A 267 -9.94 -5.31 -10.57
C GLU A 267 -9.80 -4.03 -9.75
N GLY A 268 -10.42 -3.96 -8.57
CA GLY A 268 -10.27 -2.81 -7.69
C GLY A 268 -8.87 -2.69 -7.11
N LEU A 269 -8.22 -3.82 -6.81
CA LEU A 269 -6.81 -3.84 -6.44
C LEU A 269 -5.94 -3.50 -7.66
N ALA A 270 -6.16 -4.14 -8.82
CA ALA A 270 -5.40 -3.92 -10.06
C ALA A 270 -3.89 -3.72 -9.82
N MET A 271 -3.28 -4.57 -8.99
CA MET A 271 -1.89 -4.41 -8.54
C MET A 271 -0.92 -4.30 -9.72
N HIS A 272 -1.20 -4.99 -10.83
CA HIS A 272 -0.39 -4.88 -12.05
C HIS A 272 -0.36 -3.45 -12.61
N ARG A 273 -1.50 -2.75 -12.63
CA ARG A 273 -1.60 -1.38 -13.17
C ARG A 273 -1.03 -0.33 -12.24
N ARG A 274 -1.18 -0.51 -10.92
CA ARG A 274 -0.67 0.44 -9.92
C ARG A 274 0.84 0.66 -10.03
N PHE A 275 1.57 -0.35 -10.50
CA PHE A 275 3.02 -0.32 -10.64
C PHE A 275 3.48 -0.26 -12.10
N GLU A 276 2.61 0.17 -13.02
CA GLU A 276 2.98 0.46 -14.41
C GLU A 276 3.41 1.93 -14.57
N PRO A 277 4.50 2.20 -15.31
CA PRO A 277 4.87 3.56 -15.68
C PRO A 277 3.76 4.22 -16.52
N PRO A 278 3.52 5.54 -16.37
CA PRO A 278 4.30 6.51 -15.60
C PRO A 278 3.85 6.66 -14.13
N LEU A 279 2.80 5.95 -13.70
CA LEU A 279 2.19 6.16 -12.37
C LEU A 279 3.16 5.83 -11.23
N CYS A 280 4.02 4.83 -11.42
CA CYS A 280 5.05 4.47 -10.46
C CYS A 280 6.30 5.36 -10.48
N LEU A 281 6.40 6.37 -11.37
CA LEU A 281 7.56 7.27 -11.40
C LEU A 281 7.56 8.23 -10.20
N ARG A 282 6.41 8.47 -9.57
CA ARG A 282 6.33 9.13 -8.27
C ARG A 282 6.35 8.06 -7.19
N LEU A 283 7.56 7.59 -6.88
CA LEU A 283 7.81 6.55 -5.89
C LEU A 283 7.58 7.08 -4.47
N GLU A 284 6.31 7.29 -4.13
CA GLU A 284 5.91 7.59 -2.75
C GLU A 284 6.20 6.37 -1.85
N PRO A 285 6.65 6.57 -0.59
CA PRO A 285 6.93 5.49 0.34
C PRO A 285 5.76 4.50 0.52
N GLU A 286 4.51 4.96 0.43
CA GLU A 286 3.36 4.07 0.55
C GLU A 286 3.25 3.05 -0.59
N HIS A 287 3.80 3.34 -1.77
CA HIS A 287 3.80 2.40 -2.89
C HIS A 287 4.74 1.20 -2.62
N PHE A 288 5.89 1.43 -1.98
CA PHE A 288 6.80 0.35 -1.56
C PHE A 288 6.14 -0.55 -0.54
N GLU A 289 5.59 0.05 0.52
CA GLU A 289 4.89 -0.69 1.56
C GLU A 289 3.75 -1.55 0.97
N LEU A 290 3.00 -1.00 0.01
CA LEU A 290 1.92 -1.72 -0.64
C LEU A 290 2.43 -2.89 -1.50
N ALA A 291 3.52 -2.70 -2.23
CA ALA A 291 4.15 -3.76 -3.02
C ALA A 291 4.72 -4.89 -2.14
N GLU A 292 5.34 -4.56 -1.01
CA GLU A 292 5.81 -5.54 -0.02
C GLU A 292 4.66 -6.35 0.58
N ARG A 293 3.56 -5.67 0.96
CA ARG A 293 2.35 -6.35 1.46
C ARG A 293 1.76 -7.28 0.41
N TRP A 294 1.69 -6.84 -0.84
CA TRP A 294 1.21 -7.68 -1.93
C TRP A 294 2.08 -8.93 -2.10
N LEU A 295 3.40 -8.78 -2.15
CA LEU A 295 4.34 -9.90 -2.21
C LEU A 295 4.16 -10.87 -1.03
N ALA A 296 3.98 -10.35 0.18
CA ALA A 296 3.74 -11.17 1.37
C ALA A 296 2.42 -11.97 1.28
N VAL A 297 1.35 -11.35 0.79
CA VAL A 297 0.05 -12.02 0.60
C VAL A 297 0.15 -13.11 -0.46
N GLU A 298 0.75 -12.82 -1.62
CA GLU A 298 0.94 -13.82 -2.69
C GLU A 298 1.81 -14.99 -2.22
N SER A 299 2.82 -14.72 -1.39
CA SER A 299 3.69 -15.75 -0.80
C SER A 299 2.90 -16.67 0.13
N LEU A 300 2.05 -16.10 0.98
CA LEU A 300 1.17 -16.87 1.88
C LEU A 300 0.12 -17.69 1.10
N MET A 301 -0.31 -17.21 -0.06
CA MET A 301 -1.20 -17.94 -0.98
C MET A 301 -0.47 -18.99 -1.82
N ARG A 302 0.87 -19.04 -1.79
CA ARG A 302 1.73 -19.92 -2.60
C ARG A 302 1.50 -19.74 -4.11
N ASN A 303 1.11 -18.54 -4.51
CA ASN A 303 0.83 -18.21 -5.89
C ASN A 303 2.12 -17.82 -6.62
N GLN A 304 2.96 -18.82 -6.94
CA GLN A 304 4.35 -18.62 -7.38
C GLN A 304 4.49 -17.65 -8.56
N ASP A 305 3.57 -17.70 -9.52
CA ASP A 305 3.57 -16.77 -10.67
C ASP A 305 3.39 -15.32 -10.23
N GLN A 306 2.47 -15.06 -9.29
CA GLN A 306 2.25 -13.72 -8.76
C GLN A 306 3.32 -13.29 -7.77
N VAL A 307 3.92 -14.21 -7.00
CA VAL A 307 5.09 -13.94 -6.15
C VAL A 307 6.24 -13.44 -7.00
N ALA A 308 6.57 -14.15 -8.09
CA ALA A 308 7.62 -13.74 -9.01
C ALA A 308 7.32 -12.37 -9.63
N PHE A 309 6.08 -12.14 -10.06
CA PHE A 309 5.66 -10.87 -10.65
C PHE A 309 5.73 -9.70 -9.65
N ALA A 310 5.21 -9.88 -8.44
CA ALA A 310 5.27 -8.88 -7.37
C ALA A 310 6.71 -8.56 -6.98
N GLY A 311 7.57 -9.59 -6.83
CA GLY A 311 8.99 -9.42 -6.54
C GLY A 311 9.73 -8.66 -7.65
N MET A 312 9.45 -8.98 -8.91
CA MET A 312 10.00 -8.23 -10.05
C MET A 312 9.60 -6.75 -10.01
N LYS A 313 8.32 -6.44 -9.71
CA LYS A 313 7.83 -5.06 -9.62
C LYS A 313 8.47 -4.29 -8.46
N LEU A 314 8.55 -4.90 -7.27
CA LEU A 314 9.20 -4.31 -6.10
C LEU A 314 10.69 -4.01 -6.38
N ASN A 315 11.40 -4.96 -7.00
CA ASN A 315 12.79 -4.76 -7.40
C ASN A 315 12.94 -3.63 -8.42
N ALA A 316 12.07 -3.54 -9.43
CA ALA A 316 12.10 -2.45 -10.41
C ALA A 316 11.89 -1.08 -9.73
N MET A 317 10.98 -0.99 -8.75
CA MET A 317 10.78 0.23 -7.97
C MET A 317 12.02 0.60 -7.16
N HIS A 318 12.68 -0.36 -6.50
CA HIS A 318 13.93 -0.10 -5.76
C HIS A 318 15.05 0.41 -6.69
N GLN A 319 15.21 -0.20 -7.87
CA GLN A 319 16.24 0.24 -8.83
C GLN A 319 15.99 1.66 -9.32
N HIS A 320 14.72 2.01 -9.62
CA HIS A 320 14.37 3.36 -10.02
C HIS A 320 14.67 4.38 -8.91
N TRP A 321 14.27 4.09 -7.66
CA TRP A 321 14.54 4.95 -6.51
C TRP A 321 16.04 5.21 -6.29
N LEU A 322 16.87 4.16 -6.37
CA LEU A 322 18.32 4.28 -6.25
C LEU A 322 18.92 5.15 -7.37
N SER A 323 18.40 5.02 -8.59
CA SER A 323 18.88 5.82 -9.74
C SER A 323 18.60 7.31 -9.58
N GLU A 324 17.44 7.68 -9.01
CA GLU A 324 17.08 9.07 -8.74
C GLU A 324 17.95 9.69 -7.64
N GLN A 325 18.29 8.93 -6.61
CA GLN A 325 19.19 9.40 -5.55
C GLN A 325 20.64 9.54 -6.02
N GLY A 326 21.14 8.60 -6.82
CA GLY A 326 22.50 8.63 -7.36
C GLY A 326 22.74 9.76 -8.37
N GLY A 327 21.71 10.12 -9.16
CA GLY A 327 21.81 11.16 -10.18
C GLY A 327 21.98 12.59 -9.66
N GLY A 328 21.67 12.84 -8.38
CA GLY A 328 21.75 14.16 -7.76
C GLY A 328 23.17 14.60 -7.37
N ALA A 329 24.10 13.66 -7.16
CA ALA A 329 25.45 13.96 -6.67
C ALA A 329 26.40 14.50 -7.77
N GLY A 330 26.11 14.25 -9.05
CA GLY A 330 27.01 14.57 -10.16
C GLY A 330 26.77 15.89 -10.89
N ARG A 331 25.60 16.54 -10.73
CA ARG A 331 25.24 17.74 -11.51
C ARG A 331 25.62 19.08 -10.86
N GLY A 332 26.26 19.06 -9.69
CA GLY A 332 26.61 20.28 -8.94
C GLY A 332 27.99 20.90 -9.26
N ALA A 333 28.81 20.30 -10.12
CA ALA A 333 30.23 20.68 -10.24
C ALA A 333 30.66 21.31 -11.58
N GLU A 334 29.82 21.34 -12.62
CA GLU A 334 30.22 21.82 -13.97
C GLU A 334 29.70 23.23 -14.34
N GLY A 335 29.44 24.08 -13.34
CA GLY A 335 28.93 25.44 -13.55
C GLY A 335 29.85 26.53 -12.98
N GLY A 336 31.11 26.59 -13.46
CA GLY A 336 32.10 27.54 -12.94
C GLY A 336 33.20 27.93 -13.93
N ALA A 337 32.87 28.07 -15.22
CA ALA A 337 33.73 28.75 -16.18
C ALA A 337 32.85 29.56 -17.14
N VAL A 338 32.45 30.75 -16.68
CA VAL A 338 31.94 31.81 -17.56
C VAL A 338 33.14 32.27 -18.38
N ALA A 339 33.25 31.78 -19.62
CA ALA A 339 34.12 32.39 -20.60
C ALA A 339 33.53 33.76 -20.95
N GLU A 340 34.19 34.82 -20.48
CA GLU A 340 34.05 36.17 -21.03
C GLU A 340 34.41 36.11 -22.52
N ALA A 341 33.40 35.96 -23.38
CA ALA A 341 33.55 36.21 -24.80
C ALA A 341 33.63 37.73 -25.00
N GLY A 342 34.84 38.17 -25.32
CA GLY A 342 35.19 39.55 -25.57
C GLY A 342 34.33 40.19 -26.65
N ASP A 343 33.97 41.42 -26.35
CA ASP A 343 33.50 42.45 -27.26
C ASP A 343 34.62 42.83 -28.23
N GLY A 344 34.33 42.69 -29.52
CA GLY A 344 35.11 43.15 -30.66
C GLY A 344 34.27 42.81 -31.91
N GLY A 345 33.77 43.74 -32.71
CA GLY A 345 34.29 45.05 -33.06
C GLY A 345 34.55 45.00 -34.57
N ASP A 346 33.72 45.76 -35.32
CA ASP A 346 33.83 46.09 -36.76
C ASP A 346 33.71 44.90 -37.76
N GLU A 347 33.14 44.98 -38.96
CA GLU A 347 33.18 46.00 -40.01
C GLU A 347 31.93 45.94 -40.95
N GLU A 348 31.65 47.09 -41.56
CA GLU A 348 31.03 47.43 -42.86
C GLU A 348 29.73 46.77 -43.39
#